data_AF-A0A7C6F4Y5-F1
#
_entry.id   AF-A0A7C6F4Y5-F1
#
_cell.length_a   1.000
_cell.length_b   1.000
_cell.length_c   1.000
_cell.angle_alpha   90.00
_cell.angle_beta   90.00
_cell.angle_gamma   90.00
#
_symmetry.space_group_name_H-M   'P 1'
#
loop_
_entity.id
_entity.type
_entity.pdbx_description
1 polymer ?
#
loop_
_entity_poly.entity_id
_entity_poly.type
_entity_poly.pdbx_seq_one_letter_code
_entity_poly.pdbx_strand_id
1 'polypeptide(L)'
;MVTHISSKSVVVLIALLVAGGVFGQERQKVVIPFDFESRFDRGRYGQMVGDMIWQKLHREGGFVIPDSMADVRDYCSMNQIRIGAESPLEEVRKVVKNDFDADIGIWGSVERAPGYSGEVYDIVIKCVDFSSSAEPRVIYEKSARTNSVSEIPHLYVQEMLDALYERQPGGATPKNPIAEENWAKNPNLILGGDFEKAIRGIPVGWEDRGGQEREPLGRLVTWTTDPSDPSNHVIRFAFDQGVGDSTGVMYYSLPFQVQEGATYRFQCRWRSDGPAVKVFIKCYAEMPSEYRLQQAAPGILPRGSTPAQSPGQRDNSPPRSAASSRSGYPDWSQMRECYRSQQNLKGPLNTWNVHTEDFTPRHTQYTPTWGRVMLYAYLGAGKVEFDDVVIKMILPASPGESKKDPRRSMESSVTIKEMEERERASQAPRSTGKQ
;
A
#
# COMPACT_ATOMS: atom_id res chain seq x y z
N MET A 1 -64.09 -14.16 -27.28
CA MET A 1 -63.76 -15.13 -26.22
C MET A 1 -62.28 -15.42 -26.32
N VAL A 2 -61.55 -15.18 -25.22
CA VAL A 2 -60.17 -15.61 -24.90
C VAL A 2 -59.05 -14.97 -25.76
N THR A 3 -58.43 -13.85 -25.38
CA THR A 3 -57.37 -13.57 -24.37
C THR A 3 -56.06 -14.37 -24.46
N HIS A 4 -54.97 -13.60 -24.69
CA HIS A 4 -53.68 -13.64 -23.97
C HIS A 4 -52.75 -14.87 -24.16
N ILE A 5 -51.41 -14.86 -23.99
CA ILE A 5 -50.40 -13.93 -23.45
C ILE A 5 -48.99 -14.36 -23.94
N SER A 6 -48.11 -13.36 -24.11
CA SER A 6 -46.65 -13.29 -23.82
C SER A 6 -45.72 -14.50 -24.04
N SER A 7 -44.65 -14.28 -24.81
CA SER A 7 -43.38 -14.99 -24.70
C SER A 7 -42.31 -14.00 -24.19
N LYS A 8 -41.85 -14.20 -22.95
CA LYS A 8 -40.58 -13.67 -22.45
C LYS A 8 -39.71 -14.86 -22.06
N SER A 9 -38.57 -14.95 -22.70
CA SER A 9 -37.56 -15.99 -22.55
C SER A 9 -37.11 -16.13 -21.09
N VAL A 10 -37.25 -17.34 -20.56
CA VAL A 10 -36.69 -17.78 -19.29
C VAL A 10 -35.31 -18.38 -19.58
N VAL A 11 -34.26 -17.83 -18.97
CA VAL A 11 -32.94 -18.47 -18.88
C VAL A 11 -33.03 -19.55 -17.82
N VAL A 12 -32.92 -20.82 -18.23
CA VAL A 12 -32.91 -21.98 -17.34
C VAL A 12 -31.48 -22.22 -16.87
N LEU A 13 -31.22 -22.07 -15.56
CA LEU A 13 -30.01 -22.60 -14.91
C LEU A 13 -30.35 -23.97 -14.33
N ILE A 14 -29.69 -25.01 -14.82
CA ILE A 14 -29.84 -26.40 -14.34
C ILE A 14 -29.10 -26.55 -13.01
N ALA A 15 -29.83 -26.81 -11.92
CA ALA A 15 -29.26 -27.19 -10.63
C ALA A 15 -29.05 -28.71 -10.58
N LEU A 16 -27.79 -29.13 -10.40
CA LEU A 16 -27.41 -30.50 -10.08
C LEU A 16 -27.63 -30.74 -8.58
N LEU A 17 -28.62 -31.57 -8.25
CA LEU A 17 -28.90 -32.08 -6.91
C LEU A 17 -27.78 -33.05 -6.47
N VAL A 18 -26.94 -32.63 -5.54
CA VAL A 18 -26.15 -33.54 -4.71
C VAL A 18 -26.81 -33.61 -3.34
N ALA A 19 -27.46 -34.74 -3.07
CA ALA A 19 -27.97 -35.06 -1.75
C ALA A 19 -26.81 -35.45 -0.83
N GLY A 20 -26.51 -34.60 0.16
CA GLY A 20 -25.52 -34.89 1.20
C GLY A 20 -25.53 -33.83 2.28
N GLY A 21 -26.02 -34.19 3.47
CA GLY A 21 -25.72 -33.57 4.76
C GLY A 21 -25.97 -32.07 4.92
N VAL A 22 -27.07 -31.72 5.61
CA VAL A 22 -27.33 -30.38 6.15
C VAL A 22 -26.33 -30.08 7.28
N PHE A 23 -25.14 -29.59 6.92
CA PHE A 23 -24.41 -28.63 7.74
C PHE A 23 -24.64 -27.28 7.07
N GLY A 24 -25.49 -26.45 7.66
CA GLY A 24 -25.75 -25.11 7.16
C GLY A 24 -24.45 -24.33 7.14
N GLN A 25 -23.92 -24.07 5.94
CA GLN A 25 -23.02 -22.94 5.78
C GLN A 25 -23.84 -21.70 6.12
N GLU A 26 -23.56 -21.07 7.27
CA GLU A 26 -24.08 -19.73 7.54
C GLU A 26 -23.71 -18.86 6.34
N ARG A 27 -24.72 -18.27 5.69
CA ARG A 27 -24.50 -17.33 4.59
C ARG A 27 -23.53 -16.27 5.09
N GLN A 28 -22.43 -16.08 4.37
CA GLN A 28 -21.47 -15.03 4.70
C GLN A 28 -22.19 -13.67 4.66
N LYS A 29 -22.16 -12.95 5.79
CA LYS A 29 -22.88 -11.68 5.93
C LYS A 29 -22.29 -10.61 5.01
N VAL A 30 -23.16 -9.77 4.48
CA VAL A 30 -22.79 -8.62 3.64
C VAL A 30 -22.74 -7.35 4.50
N VAL A 31 -21.62 -6.62 4.47
CA VAL A 31 -21.40 -5.39 5.23
C VAL A 31 -21.28 -4.19 4.29
N ILE A 32 -22.07 -3.15 4.52
CA ILE A 32 -22.04 -1.89 3.74
C ILE A 32 -21.59 -0.73 4.63
N PRO A 33 -20.36 -0.24 4.46
CA PRO A 33 -19.95 1.04 5.02
C PRO A 33 -20.50 2.20 4.18
N PHE A 34 -21.01 3.23 4.86
CA PHE A 34 -21.41 4.51 4.28
C PHE A 34 -20.38 5.59 4.59
N ASP A 35 -20.38 6.66 3.79
CA ASP A 35 -19.63 7.87 4.14
C ASP A 35 -20.18 8.47 5.43
N PHE A 36 -19.27 8.96 6.28
CA PHE A 36 -19.68 9.65 7.50
C PHE A 36 -20.15 11.06 7.18
N GLU A 37 -21.09 11.57 7.98
CA GLU A 37 -21.47 12.97 7.90
C GLU A 37 -20.32 13.86 8.39
N SER A 38 -19.96 14.87 7.60
CA SER A 38 -18.93 15.87 7.97
C SER A 38 -19.31 17.23 7.38
N ARG A 39 -20.04 18.03 8.16
CA ARG A 39 -20.63 19.30 7.69
C ARG A 39 -19.57 20.37 7.46
N PHE A 40 -18.51 20.37 8.26
CA PHE A 40 -17.47 21.40 8.22
C PHE A 40 -16.66 21.44 6.91
N ASP A 41 -16.67 20.38 6.09
CA ASP A 41 -15.93 20.30 4.84
C ASP A 41 -16.70 19.68 3.68
N ARG A 42 -18.04 19.74 3.74
CA ARG A 42 -18.95 19.25 2.69
C ARG A 42 -18.80 17.74 2.42
N GLY A 43 -18.58 16.94 3.46
CA GLY A 43 -18.55 15.48 3.37
C GLY A 43 -17.17 14.89 3.07
N ARG A 44 -16.15 15.72 2.85
CA ARG A 44 -14.84 15.24 2.38
C ARG A 44 -14.15 14.37 3.44
N TYR A 45 -14.15 14.79 4.70
CA TYR A 45 -13.51 14.02 5.75
C TYR A 45 -14.27 12.72 6.03
N GLY A 46 -15.60 12.78 5.98
CA GLY A 46 -16.44 11.61 6.15
C GLY A 46 -16.30 10.56 5.05
N GLN A 47 -16.03 11.01 3.81
CA GLN A 47 -15.60 10.12 2.73
C GLN A 47 -14.30 9.38 3.07
N MET A 48 -13.32 10.09 3.62
CA MET A 48 -12.05 9.48 4.04
C MET A 48 -12.26 8.42 5.12
N VAL A 49 -13.17 8.66 6.08
CA VAL A 49 -13.52 7.68 7.12
C VAL A 49 -14.22 6.46 6.52
N GLY A 50 -15.17 6.66 5.59
CA GLY A 50 -15.83 5.56 4.87
C GLY A 50 -14.85 4.69 4.08
N ASP A 51 -13.95 5.31 3.30
CA ASP A 51 -12.89 4.61 2.56
C ASP A 51 -11.95 3.83 3.50
N MET A 52 -11.62 4.41 4.65
CA MET A 52 -10.76 3.77 5.66
C MET A 52 -11.42 2.54 6.29
N ILE A 53 -12.70 2.60 6.64
CA ILE A 53 -13.46 1.47 7.17
C ILE A 53 -13.53 0.36 6.12
N TRP A 54 -13.89 0.71 4.88
CA TRP A 54 -13.92 -0.22 3.75
C TRP A 54 -12.56 -0.91 3.55
N GLN A 55 -11.45 -0.16 3.56
CA GLN A 55 -10.10 -0.73 3.44
C GLN A 55 -9.73 -1.67 4.59
N LYS A 56 -10.16 -1.37 5.81
CA LYS A 56 -9.92 -2.25 6.98
C LYS A 56 -10.74 -3.54 6.86
N LEU A 57 -12.03 -3.45 6.55
CA LEU A 57 -12.88 -4.62 6.29
C LEU A 57 -12.29 -5.49 5.17
N HIS A 58 -11.85 -4.87 4.07
CA HIS A 58 -11.27 -5.57 2.93
C HIS A 58 -9.99 -6.33 3.31
N ARG A 59 -9.07 -5.69 4.06
CA ARG A 59 -7.82 -6.33 4.52
C ARG A 59 -8.07 -7.51 5.44
N GLU A 60 -9.11 -7.41 6.26
CA GLU A 60 -9.41 -8.36 7.32
C GLU A 60 -10.22 -9.56 6.82
N GLY A 61 -11.08 -9.36 5.82
CA GLY A 61 -11.89 -10.40 5.21
C GLY A 61 -13.04 -10.84 6.13
N GLY A 62 -13.58 -12.05 5.92
CA GLY A 62 -14.67 -12.58 6.75
C GLY A 62 -16.08 -12.11 6.38
N PHE A 63 -16.23 -10.95 5.74
CA PHE A 63 -17.49 -10.44 5.22
C PHE A 63 -17.49 -10.27 3.70
N VAL A 64 -18.68 -10.32 3.09
CA VAL A 64 -18.88 -9.81 1.73
C VAL A 64 -19.03 -8.30 1.82
N ILE A 65 -18.28 -7.55 1.03
CA ILE A 65 -18.29 -6.07 1.03
C ILE A 65 -18.39 -5.55 -0.41
N PRO A 66 -18.78 -4.29 -0.63
CA PRO A 66 -18.76 -3.67 -1.96
C PRO A 66 -17.37 -3.74 -2.59
N ASP A 67 -17.32 -3.83 -3.93
CA ASP A 67 -16.06 -3.80 -4.69
C ASP A 67 -15.31 -2.48 -4.49
N SER A 68 -16.05 -1.38 -4.29
CA SER A 68 -15.49 -0.10 -3.90
C SER A 68 -16.49 0.80 -3.19
N MET A 69 -15.99 1.79 -2.45
CA MET A 69 -16.82 2.89 -1.95
C MET A 69 -17.40 3.77 -3.06
N ALA A 70 -16.82 3.76 -4.27
CA ALA A 70 -17.37 4.52 -5.38
C ALA A 70 -18.75 3.96 -5.78
N ASP A 71 -18.92 2.64 -5.78
CA ASP A 71 -20.19 1.99 -6.11
C ASP A 71 -21.28 2.35 -5.09
N VAL A 72 -20.93 2.37 -3.81
CA VAL A 72 -21.85 2.80 -2.73
C VAL A 72 -22.26 4.25 -2.91
N ARG A 73 -21.30 5.14 -3.21
CA ARG A 73 -21.53 6.58 -3.41
C ARG A 73 -22.40 6.86 -4.63
N ASP A 74 -22.10 6.21 -5.75
CA ASP A 74 -22.85 6.36 -7.00
C ASP A 74 -24.29 5.90 -6.81
N TYR A 75 -24.50 4.75 -6.17
CA TYR A 75 -25.83 4.25 -5.85
C TYR A 75 -26.60 5.19 -4.92
N CYS A 76 -25.98 5.66 -3.84
CA CYS A 76 -26.60 6.62 -2.92
C CYS A 76 -26.95 7.93 -3.62
N SER A 77 -26.07 8.43 -4.50
CA SER A 77 -26.31 9.65 -5.28
C SER A 77 -27.49 9.50 -6.23
N MET A 78 -27.54 8.40 -6.99
CA MET A 78 -28.62 8.10 -7.93
C MET A 78 -29.99 7.98 -7.24
N ASN A 79 -30.03 7.40 -6.05
CA ASN A 79 -31.26 7.17 -5.29
C ASN A 79 -31.53 8.24 -4.22
N GLN A 80 -30.73 9.32 -4.18
CA GLN A 80 -30.86 10.41 -3.22
C GLN A 80 -30.83 9.96 -1.74
N ILE A 81 -30.12 8.87 -1.46
CA ILE A 81 -29.99 8.31 -0.12
C ILE A 81 -29.02 9.16 0.69
N ARG A 82 -29.44 9.55 1.90
CA ARG A 82 -28.61 10.28 2.86
C ARG A 82 -28.72 9.64 4.23
N ILE A 83 -27.67 8.96 4.64
CA ILE A 83 -27.54 8.39 5.97
C ILE A 83 -26.57 9.26 6.78
N GLY A 84 -27.01 9.70 7.95
CA GLY A 84 -26.20 10.45 8.91
C GLY A 84 -26.31 9.84 10.31
N ALA A 85 -25.61 10.42 11.29
CA ALA A 85 -25.57 9.89 12.66
C ALA A 85 -26.98 9.77 13.29
N GLU A 86 -27.87 10.70 12.96
CA GLU A 86 -29.24 10.77 13.48
C GLU A 86 -30.27 10.00 12.62
N SER A 87 -29.85 9.34 11.54
CA SER A 87 -30.77 8.57 10.70
C SER A 87 -31.44 7.46 11.51
N PRO A 88 -32.79 7.38 11.51
CA PRO A 88 -33.52 6.33 12.22
C PRO A 88 -33.16 4.92 11.75
N LEU A 89 -33.12 3.95 12.67
CA LEU A 89 -32.76 2.57 12.35
C LEU A 89 -33.67 1.95 11.27
N GLU A 90 -34.95 2.29 11.22
CA GLU A 90 -35.87 1.78 10.19
C GLU A 90 -35.58 2.34 8.79
N GLU A 91 -35.06 3.57 8.70
CA GLU A 91 -34.65 4.15 7.42
C GLU A 91 -33.35 3.47 6.95
N VAL A 92 -32.38 3.34 7.84
CA VAL A 92 -31.12 2.65 7.54
C VAL A 92 -31.36 1.17 7.20
N ARG A 93 -32.27 0.49 7.91
CA ARG A 93 -32.68 -0.88 7.61
C ARG A 93 -33.19 -1.00 6.17
N LYS A 94 -34.06 -0.09 5.72
CA LYS A 94 -34.59 -0.11 4.35
C LYS A 94 -33.45 0.02 3.34
N VAL A 95 -32.53 0.95 3.56
CA VAL A 95 -31.38 1.11 2.67
C VAL A 95 -30.51 -0.16 2.66
N VAL A 96 -30.07 -0.62 3.83
CA VAL A 96 -29.17 -1.78 3.94
C VAL A 96 -29.83 -3.04 3.37
N LYS A 97 -31.07 -3.36 3.78
CA LYS A 97 -31.75 -4.60 3.35
C LYS A 97 -32.33 -4.53 1.95
N ASN A 98 -33.00 -3.44 1.60
CA ASN A 98 -33.80 -3.40 0.36
C ASN A 98 -32.99 -2.83 -0.81
N ASP A 99 -32.17 -1.81 -0.56
CA ASP A 99 -31.44 -1.15 -1.64
C ASP A 99 -30.10 -1.84 -1.94
N PHE A 100 -29.41 -2.34 -0.90
CA PHE A 100 -28.10 -2.98 -1.04
C PHE A 100 -28.09 -4.51 -0.89
N ASP A 101 -29.24 -5.15 -0.58
CA ASP A 101 -29.34 -6.58 -0.21
C ASP A 101 -28.25 -7.02 0.80
N ALA A 102 -27.94 -6.13 1.74
CA ALA A 102 -26.89 -6.33 2.72
C ALA A 102 -27.44 -6.78 4.07
N ASP A 103 -26.57 -7.10 5.02
CA ASP A 103 -26.97 -7.52 6.37
C ASP A 103 -26.59 -6.49 7.42
N ILE A 104 -25.43 -5.85 7.28
CA ILE A 104 -24.86 -4.97 8.29
C ILE A 104 -24.59 -3.59 7.67
N GLY A 105 -25.01 -2.53 8.35
CA GLY A 105 -24.69 -1.14 7.99
C GLY A 105 -23.68 -0.53 8.94
N ILE A 106 -22.73 0.25 8.41
CA ILE A 106 -21.81 1.07 9.20
C ILE A 106 -21.91 2.53 8.76
N TRP A 107 -22.25 3.43 9.67
CA TRP A 107 -22.45 4.85 9.37
C TRP A 107 -22.19 5.73 10.61
N GLY A 108 -22.22 7.04 10.43
CA GLY A 108 -21.96 7.94 11.55
C GLY A 108 -21.71 9.39 11.13
N SER A 109 -21.06 10.14 12.03
CA SER A 109 -20.62 11.51 11.78
C SER A 109 -19.24 11.77 12.38
N VAL A 110 -18.57 12.77 11.83
CA VAL A 110 -17.32 13.31 12.33
C VAL A 110 -17.37 14.81 12.15
N GLU A 111 -17.37 15.54 13.26
CA GLU A 111 -17.51 17.00 13.29
C GLU A 111 -16.35 17.62 14.07
N ARG A 112 -15.95 18.85 13.73
CA ARG A 112 -14.92 19.55 14.50
C ARG A 112 -15.46 19.88 15.89
N ALA A 113 -14.68 19.56 16.92
CA ALA A 113 -15.07 19.86 18.29
C ALA A 113 -15.15 21.40 18.50
N PRO A 114 -16.27 21.93 19.00
CA PRO A 114 -16.41 23.37 19.25
C PRO A 114 -15.36 23.90 20.22
N GLY A 115 -14.76 25.04 19.90
CA GLY A 115 -13.78 25.72 20.77
C GLY A 115 -12.34 25.21 20.68
N TYR A 116 -12.06 24.25 19.79
CA TYR A 116 -10.71 23.77 19.52
C TYR A 116 -10.22 24.27 18.15
N SER A 117 -8.97 24.75 18.10
CA SER A 117 -8.29 25.14 16.86
C SER A 117 -7.51 23.99 16.21
N GLY A 118 -7.38 22.86 16.92
CA GLY A 118 -6.61 21.68 16.50
C GLY A 118 -7.46 20.53 15.94
N GLU A 119 -6.81 19.40 15.70
CA GLU A 119 -7.39 18.17 15.14
C GLU A 119 -8.17 17.36 16.18
N VAL A 120 -9.18 17.99 16.79
CA VAL A 120 -10.08 17.43 17.79
C VAL A 120 -11.47 17.34 17.17
N TYR A 121 -12.05 16.14 17.19
CA TYR A 121 -13.32 15.85 16.53
C TYR A 121 -14.31 15.24 17.52
N ASP A 122 -15.59 15.57 17.34
CA ASP A 122 -16.70 14.83 17.91
C ASP A 122 -17.13 13.77 16.88
N ILE A 123 -17.01 12.49 17.23
CA ILE A 123 -17.28 11.34 16.37
C ILE A 123 -18.47 10.55 16.89
N VAL A 124 -19.32 10.11 15.96
CA VAL A 124 -20.38 9.12 16.20
C VAL A 124 -20.16 7.97 15.23
N ILE A 125 -20.03 6.73 15.71
CA ILE A 125 -19.95 5.52 14.88
C ILE A 125 -21.09 4.59 15.27
N LYS A 126 -21.82 4.08 14.28
CA LYS A 126 -22.86 3.05 14.42
C LYS A 126 -22.55 1.88 13.49
N CYS A 127 -22.62 0.67 14.03
CA CYS A 127 -22.51 -0.60 13.32
C CYS A 127 -23.67 -1.47 13.79
N VAL A 128 -24.58 -1.80 12.88
CA VAL A 128 -25.85 -2.47 13.21
C VAL A 128 -26.12 -3.59 12.23
N ASP A 129 -26.51 -4.73 12.77
CA ASP A 129 -26.86 -5.94 12.05
C ASP A 129 -28.39 -6.04 11.90
N PHE A 130 -28.81 -5.99 10.65
CA PHE A 130 -30.20 -6.07 10.22
C PHE A 130 -30.55 -7.46 9.66
N SER A 131 -29.69 -8.49 9.83
CA SER A 131 -29.94 -9.83 9.30
C SER A 131 -31.21 -10.48 9.88
N SER A 132 -31.60 -10.10 11.10
CA SER A 132 -32.82 -10.57 11.76
C SER A 132 -34.05 -9.78 11.30
N SER A 133 -35.13 -10.50 11.00
CA SER A 133 -36.42 -9.91 10.62
C SER A 133 -37.19 -9.28 11.77
N ALA A 134 -36.81 -9.55 13.02
CA ALA A 134 -37.50 -9.01 14.21
C ALA A 134 -36.95 -7.63 14.57
N GLU A 135 -35.75 -7.59 15.17
CA GLU A 135 -35.13 -6.35 15.65
C GLU A 135 -33.68 -6.26 15.18
N PRO A 136 -33.19 -5.04 14.83
CA PRO A 136 -31.79 -4.84 14.51
C PRO A 136 -30.92 -5.07 15.74
N ARG A 137 -29.82 -5.80 15.59
CA ARG A 137 -28.82 -5.97 16.65
C ARG A 137 -27.77 -4.87 16.51
N VAL A 138 -27.72 -3.95 17.45
CA VAL A 138 -26.64 -2.95 17.53
C VAL A 138 -25.36 -3.66 17.95
N ILE A 139 -24.39 -3.75 17.03
CA ILE A 139 -23.08 -4.35 17.29
C ILE A 139 -22.19 -3.35 18.02
N TYR A 140 -22.21 -2.10 17.57
CA TYR A 140 -21.41 -1.03 18.15
C TYR A 140 -22.10 0.32 17.93
N GLU A 141 -22.16 1.11 18.99
CA GLU A 141 -22.59 2.51 18.92
C GLU A 141 -21.73 3.30 19.91
N LYS A 142 -21.04 4.33 19.42
CA LYS A 142 -20.22 5.20 20.26
C LYS A 142 -20.25 6.62 19.78
N SER A 143 -20.43 7.53 20.73
CA SER A 143 -20.22 8.97 20.58
C SER A 143 -19.06 9.38 21.47
N ALA A 144 -18.04 10.04 20.92
CA ALA A 144 -16.84 10.41 21.66
C ALA A 144 -16.21 11.70 21.12
N ARG A 145 -15.42 12.37 21.96
CA ARG A 145 -14.52 13.44 21.55
C ARG A 145 -13.10 12.89 21.46
N THR A 146 -12.43 13.10 20.33
CA THR A 146 -11.05 12.65 20.11
C THR A 146 -10.06 13.60 20.80
N ASN A 147 -8.91 13.09 21.27
CA ASN A 147 -7.77 13.91 21.68
C ASN A 147 -6.82 14.20 20.51
N SER A 148 -6.79 13.32 19.52
CA SER A 148 -6.02 13.48 18.28
C SER A 148 -6.73 12.83 17.09
N VAL A 149 -6.43 13.29 15.88
CA VAL A 149 -6.97 12.71 14.64
C VAL A 149 -6.68 11.21 14.51
N SER A 150 -5.55 10.76 15.06
CA SER A 150 -5.09 9.37 14.96
C SER A 150 -5.99 8.39 15.75
N GLU A 151 -6.77 8.89 16.71
CA GLU A 151 -7.72 8.04 17.46
C GLU A 151 -8.87 7.54 16.58
N ILE A 152 -9.24 8.27 15.51
CA ILE A 152 -10.29 7.83 14.59
C ILE A 152 -9.96 6.46 13.96
N PRO A 153 -8.85 6.29 13.20
CA PRO A 153 -8.47 4.99 12.64
C PRO A 153 -8.07 3.94 13.67
N HIS A 154 -7.34 4.34 14.72
CA HIS A 154 -6.59 3.40 15.55
C HIS A 154 -7.29 3.04 16.85
N LEU A 155 -8.23 3.86 17.31
CA LEU A 155 -9.03 3.58 18.51
C LEU A 155 -10.48 3.31 18.13
N TYR A 156 -11.21 4.31 17.65
CA TYR A 156 -12.67 4.20 17.51
C TYR A 156 -13.10 3.26 16.37
N VAL A 157 -12.47 3.37 15.19
CA VAL A 157 -12.72 2.42 14.10
C VAL A 157 -12.24 1.03 14.48
N GLN A 158 -11.13 0.91 15.23
CA GLN A 158 -10.63 -0.39 15.66
C GLN A 158 -11.58 -1.08 16.65
N GLU A 159 -12.07 -0.36 17.66
CA GLU A 159 -13.06 -0.86 18.61
C GLU A 159 -14.34 -1.34 17.91
N MET A 160 -14.82 -0.57 16.93
CA MET A 160 -16.00 -0.96 16.13
C MET A 160 -15.74 -2.26 15.36
N LEU A 161 -14.58 -2.39 14.72
CA LEU A 161 -14.22 -3.62 14.02
C LEU A 161 -14.06 -4.78 14.99
N ASP A 162 -13.41 -4.59 16.13
CA ASP A 162 -13.28 -5.62 17.15
C ASP A 162 -14.66 -6.11 17.61
N ALA A 163 -15.63 -5.21 17.82
CA ALA A 163 -17.02 -5.59 18.11
C ALA A 163 -17.68 -6.34 16.95
N LEU A 164 -17.48 -5.90 15.70
CA LEU A 164 -18.02 -6.54 14.50
C LEU A 164 -17.49 -7.96 14.28
N TYR A 165 -16.21 -8.21 14.58
CA TYR A 165 -15.59 -9.53 14.53
C TYR A 165 -15.67 -10.30 15.85
N GLU A 166 -16.47 -9.82 16.81
CA GLU A 166 -16.70 -10.46 18.12
C GLU A 166 -15.39 -10.74 18.90
N ARG A 167 -14.43 -9.81 18.81
CA ARG A 167 -13.13 -9.88 19.48
C ARG A 167 -13.17 -9.21 20.84
N GLN A 168 -12.31 -9.70 21.73
CA GLN A 168 -12.00 -8.93 22.93
C GLN A 168 -11.25 -7.65 22.53
N PRO A 169 -11.63 -6.48 23.07
CA PRO A 169 -10.92 -5.23 22.80
C PRO A 169 -9.42 -5.37 23.08
N GLY A 170 -8.59 -5.08 22.08
CA GLY A 170 -7.12 -5.23 22.17
C GLY A 170 -6.61 -6.66 22.04
N GLY A 171 -7.46 -7.63 21.71
CA GLY A 171 -7.06 -9.00 21.35
C GLY A 171 -6.30 -9.04 20.02
N ALA A 172 -5.39 -10.00 19.86
CA ALA A 172 -4.70 -10.21 18.60
C ALA A 172 -5.70 -10.57 17.50
N THR A 173 -5.62 -9.89 16.35
CA THR A 173 -6.40 -10.23 15.15
C THR A 173 -6.19 -11.70 14.80
N PRO A 174 -7.27 -12.50 14.60
CA PRO A 174 -7.14 -13.87 14.14
C PRO A 174 -6.33 -13.92 12.85
N LYS A 175 -5.29 -14.74 12.82
CA LYS A 175 -4.45 -14.89 11.64
C LYS A 175 -5.23 -15.59 10.53
N ASN A 176 -5.18 -15.05 9.31
CA ASN A 176 -5.82 -15.67 8.15
C ASN A 176 -5.14 -17.03 7.87
N PRO A 177 -5.87 -18.16 7.90
CA PRO A 177 -5.28 -19.49 7.80
C PRO A 177 -4.59 -19.72 6.44
N ILE A 178 -5.15 -19.18 5.36
CA ILE A 178 -4.55 -19.25 4.01
C ILE A 178 -3.24 -18.45 4.00
N ALA A 179 -3.23 -17.27 4.61
CA ALA A 179 -2.02 -16.45 4.71
C ALA A 179 -0.91 -17.15 5.53
N GLU A 180 -1.25 -17.80 6.64
CA GLU A 180 -0.27 -18.56 7.44
C GLU A 180 0.22 -19.81 6.71
N GLU A 181 -0.66 -20.53 6.00
CA GLU A 181 -0.28 -21.66 5.16
C GLU A 181 0.70 -21.23 4.04
N ASN A 182 0.37 -20.14 3.35
CA ASN A 182 1.22 -19.58 2.31
C ASN A 182 2.54 -19.05 2.90
N TRP A 183 2.53 -18.46 4.10
CA TRP A 183 3.76 -18.05 4.78
C TRP A 183 4.70 -19.24 5.02
N ALA A 184 4.15 -20.39 5.43
CA ALA A 184 4.94 -21.60 5.63
C ALA A 184 5.47 -22.18 4.31
N LYS A 185 4.65 -22.21 3.26
CA LYS A 185 4.93 -22.96 2.02
C LYS A 185 5.62 -22.16 0.92
N ASN A 186 5.29 -20.88 0.77
CA ASN A 186 5.77 -20.08 -0.36
C ASN A 186 7.27 -19.77 -0.24
N PRO A 187 7.97 -19.63 -1.37
CA PRO A 187 9.39 -19.32 -1.36
C PRO A 187 9.65 -17.88 -0.90
N ASN A 188 10.81 -17.65 -0.28
CA ASN A 188 11.31 -16.31 -0.03
C ASN A 188 11.65 -15.63 -1.38
N LEU A 189 11.15 -14.42 -1.58
CA LEU A 189 11.43 -13.60 -2.76
C LEU A 189 12.79 -12.89 -2.66
N ILE A 190 13.35 -12.80 -1.46
CA ILE A 190 14.68 -12.24 -1.23
C ILE A 190 15.71 -13.35 -1.35
N LEU A 191 16.48 -13.30 -2.44
CA LEU A 191 17.62 -14.19 -2.62
C LEU A 191 18.71 -13.83 -1.59
N GLY A 192 19.22 -14.82 -0.86
CA GLY A 192 20.29 -14.63 0.14
C GLY A 192 19.93 -13.68 1.28
N GLY A 193 18.66 -13.67 1.69
CA GLY A 193 18.21 -12.87 2.85
C GLY A 193 18.71 -13.37 4.20
N ASP A 194 19.20 -14.62 4.26
CA ASP A 194 19.92 -15.24 5.39
C ASP A 194 21.40 -14.85 5.43
N PHE A 195 21.90 -14.14 4.41
CA PHE A 195 23.28 -13.68 4.28
C PHE A 195 24.37 -14.76 4.32
N GLU A 196 24.06 -16.05 4.32
CA GLU A 196 25.08 -17.11 4.48
C GLU A 196 26.01 -17.29 3.28
N LYS A 197 25.70 -16.65 2.14
CA LYS A 197 26.50 -16.73 0.92
C LYS A 197 26.83 -15.34 0.40
N ALA A 198 28.10 -15.15 0.08
CA ALA A 198 28.60 -13.93 -0.54
C ALA A 198 29.58 -14.21 -1.67
N ILE A 199 29.65 -13.31 -2.65
CA ILE A 199 30.65 -13.29 -3.70
C ILE A 199 31.51 -12.05 -3.47
N ARG A 200 32.80 -12.24 -3.18
CA ARG A 200 33.75 -11.14 -2.89
C ARG A 200 33.28 -10.23 -1.74
N GLY A 201 32.68 -10.80 -0.70
CA GLY A 201 32.18 -10.06 0.47
C GLY A 201 30.85 -9.33 0.23
N ILE A 202 30.20 -9.55 -0.91
CA ILE A 202 28.86 -9.02 -1.22
C ILE A 202 27.85 -10.17 -1.11
N PRO A 203 26.86 -10.10 -0.20
CA PRO A 203 25.82 -11.12 -0.11
C PRO A 203 25.10 -11.36 -1.43
N VAL A 204 24.85 -12.63 -1.74
CA VAL A 204 24.09 -13.01 -2.93
C VAL A 204 22.70 -12.39 -2.85
N GLY A 205 22.25 -11.73 -3.91
CA GLY A 205 20.94 -11.08 -3.94
C GLY A 205 20.91 -9.65 -3.40
N TRP A 206 22.06 -9.04 -3.12
CA TRP A 206 22.19 -7.66 -2.64
C TRP A 206 23.10 -6.81 -3.52
N GLU A 207 22.99 -5.48 -3.41
CA GLU A 207 23.83 -4.56 -4.18
C GLU A 207 25.31 -4.68 -3.80
N ASP A 208 26.19 -4.44 -4.77
CA ASP A 208 27.62 -4.33 -4.55
C ASP A 208 28.04 -3.01 -3.90
N ARG A 209 27.07 -2.16 -3.52
CA ARG A 209 27.22 -0.80 -2.99
C ARG A 209 26.37 -0.60 -1.75
N GLY A 210 27.00 -0.19 -0.64
CA GLY A 210 26.33 0.10 0.63
C GLY A 210 26.73 1.47 1.18
N GLY A 211 25.80 2.13 1.89
CA GLY A 211 26.06 3.41 2.55
C GLY A 211 26.38 4.58 1.60
N GLN A 212 26.87 5.67 2.19
CA GLN A 212 27.28 6.88 1.46
C GLN A 212 28.68 6.78 0.84
N GLU A 213 29.54 5.93 1.39
CA GLU A 213 30.91 5.69 0.90
C GLU A 213 30.94 4.37 0.12
N ARG A 214 31.12 4.40 -1.21
CA ARG A 214 31.11 3.21 -2.08
C ARG A 214 32.55 2.99 -2.59
N GLU A 215 33.26 1.87 -2.40
CA GLU A 215 32.98 0.48 -2.81
C GLU A 215 33.77 -0.58 -2.00
N PRO A 216 33.41 -1.88 -2.06
CA PRO A 216 32.12 -2.39 -2.55
C PRO A 216 31.04 -2.04 -1.52
N LEU A 217 31.10 -2.55 -0.28
CA LEU A 217 30.17 -2.16 0.78
C LEU A 217 30.60 -0.92 1.58
N GLY A 218 31.71 -0.28 1.20
CA GLY A 218 32.25 0.86 1.93
C GLY A 218 32.74 0.49 3.33
N ARG A 219 32.94 1.50 4.18
CA ARG A 219 33.29 1.29 5.60
C ARG A 219 32.08 1.17 6.52
N LEU A 220 30.92 1.63 6.04
CA LEU A 220 29.70 1.74 6.84
C LEU A 220 28.85 0.49 6.82
N VAL A 221 28.97 -0.36 5.79
CA VAL A 221 28.24 -1.62 5.64
C VAL A 221 29.25 -2.76 5.51
N THR A 222 29.06 -3.83 6.27
CA THR A 222 29.92 -5.01 6.22
C THR A 222 29.12 -6.29 6.28
N TRP A 223 29.54 -7.27 5.48
CA TRP A 223 29.12 -8.65 5.63
C TRP A 223 30.11 -9.35 6.57
N THR A 224 29.63 -9.85 7.70
CA THR A 224 30.49 -10.35 8.79
C THR A 224 29.76 -11.43 9.59
N THR A 225 30.48 -12.18 10.42
CA THR A 225 29.88 -13.19 11.29
C THR A 225 29.24 -12.55 12.53
N ASP A 226 28.14 -13.13 13.04
CA ASP A 226 27.58 -12.75 14.33
C ASP A 226 28.61 -13.07 15.45
N PRO A 227 29.00 -12.11 16.31
CA PRO A 227 29.90 -12.38 17.42
C PRO A 227 29.37 -13.43 18.41
N SER A 228 28.04 -13.57 18.53
CA SER A 228 27.43 -14.62 19.37
C SER A 228 27.37 -15.98 18.69
N ASP A 229 27.44 -16.04 17.36
CA ASP A 229 27.41 -17.27 16.57
C ASP A 229 28.27 -17.11 15.32
N PRO A 230 29.55 -17.50 15.36
CA PRO A 230 30.46 -17.35 14.22
C PRO A 230 30.07 -18.17 12.98
N SER A 231 29.10 -19.08 13.09
CA SER A 231 28.58 -19.84 11.95
C SER A 231 27.51 -19.08 11.16
N ASN A 232 26.95 -18.01 11.75
CA ASN A 232 25.91 -17.17 11.17
C ASN A 232 26.51 -15.88 10.61
N HIS A 233 26.11 -15.48 9.42
CA HIS A 233 26.53 -14.24 8.78
C HIS A 233 25.43 -13.17 8.85
N VAL A 234 25.83 -11.92 8.99
CA VAL A 234 24.93 -10.78 9.13
C VAL A 234 25.39 -9.62 8.29
N ILE A 235 24.47 -8.70 8.01
CA ILE A 235 24.81 -7.36 7.55
C ILE A 235 24.93 -6.45 8.76
N ARG A 236 26.12 -5.88 8.97
CA ARG A 236 26.39 -4.90 10.02
C ARG A 236 26.59 -3.52 9.43
N PHE A 237 25.82 -2.56 9.95
CA PHE A 237 26.09 -1.15 9.83
C PHE A 237 26.91 -0.69 11.03
N ALA A 238 27.93 0.15 10.79
CA ALA A 238 28.72 0.79 11.84
C ALA A 238 29.02 2.24 11.44
N PHE A 239 28.58 3.19 12.25
CA PHE A 239 28.69 4.61 11.92
C PHE A 239 28.72 5.51 13.16
N ASP A 240 29.28 6.70 12.98
CA ASP A 240 29.34 7.73 14.03
C ASP A 240 28.05 8.58 14.08
N GLN A 241 27.98 9.46 15.07
CA GLN A 241 26.82 10.31 15.28
C GLN A 241 26.59 11.30 14.13
N GLY A 242 27.66 11.76 13.46
CA GLY A 242 27.55 12.69 12.35
C GLY A 242 26.83 12.06 11.16
N VAL A 243 27.14 10.81 10.84
CA VAL A 243 26.41 10.05 9.80
C VAL A 243 24.98 9.77 10.25
N GLY A 244 24.79 9.30 11.48
CA GLY A 244 23.47 8.95 12.02
C GLY A 244 22.48 10.12 12.04
N ASP A 245 22.92 11.28 12.53
CA ASP A 245 22.07 12.48 12.71
C ASP A 245 21.86 13.28 11.41
N SER A 246 22.51 12.87 10.30
CA SER A 246 22.34 13.49 8.99
C SER A 246 21.61 12.57 8.02
N THR A 247 22.33 11.63 7.43
CA THR A 247 21.88 10.88 6.25
C THR A 247 21.62 9.41 6.55
N GLY A 248 22.12 8.91 7.67
CA GLY A 248 22.07 7.50 8.04
C GLY A 248 22.83 6.59 7.08
N VAL A 249 22.64 5.29 7.26
CA VAL A 249 23.23 4.24 6.42
C VAL A 249 22.12 3.44 5.79
N MET A 250 22.24 3.19 4.48
CA MET A 250 21.27 2.39 3.72
C MET A 250 21.96 1.29 2.92
N TYR A 251 21.27 0.16 2.77
CA TYR A 251 21.73 -0.95 1.94
C TYR A 251 20.56 -1.64 1.27
N TYR A 252 20.69 -1.95 -0.02
CA TYR A 252 19.57 -2.44 -0.82
C TYR A 252 19.76 -3.88 -1.28
N SER A 253 18.66 -4.63 -1.28
CA SER A 253 18.57 -5.88 -2.02
C SER A 253 18.59 -5.62 -3.53
N LEU A 254 18.92 -6.64 -4.30
CA LEU A 254 18.53 -6.71 -5.71
C LEU A 254 16.99 -6.74 -5.82
N PRO A 255 16.43 -6.32 -6.97
CA PRO A 255 14.99 -6.30 -7.13
C PRO A 255 14.37 -7.70 -7.18
N PHE A 256 13.14 -7.79 -6.68
CA PHE A 256 12.27 -8.96 -6.78
C PHE A 256 10.94 -8.58 -7.44
N GLN A 257 10.21 -9.56 -7.97
CA GLN A 257 8.92 -9.33 -8.62
C GLN A 257 7.80 -9.15 -7.58
N VAL A 258 6.90 -8.21 -7.85
CA VAL A 258 5.66 -8.02 -7.08
C VAL A 258 4.45 -7.89 -8.01
N GLN A 259 3.29 -8.21 -7.47
CA GLN A 259 2.00 -8.05 -8.12
C GLN A 259 1.19 -7.02 -7.34
N GLU A 260 0.68 -6.01 -8.05
CA GLU A 260 -0.27 -5.05 -7.47
C GLU A 260 -1.47 -5.77 -6.87
N GLY A 261 -1.85 -5.38 -5.65
CA GLY A 261 -3.00 -5.93 -4.94
C GLY A 261 -2.80 -7.29 -4.27
N ALA A 262 -1.70 -8.00 -4.55
CA ALA A 262 -1.31 -9.17 -3.76
C ALA A 262 -0.77 -8.72 -2.39
N THR A 263 -1.01 -9.51 -1.34
CA THR A 263 -0.48 -9.24 0.01
C THR A 263 0.76 -10.08 0.26
N TYR A 264 1.78 -9.42 0.79
CA TYR A 264 3.08 -9.99 1.12
C TYR A 264 3.33 -9.85 2.61
N ARG A 265 4.07 -10.80 3.18
CA ARG A 265 4.58 -10.72 4.55
C ARG A 265 6.07 -10.49 4.50
N PHE A 266 6.52 -9.46 5.20
CA PHE A 266 7.92 -9.18 5.49
C PHE A 266 8.27 -9.70 6.88
N GLN A 267 9.46 -10.28 7.01
CA GLN A 267 10.10 -10.55 8.30
C GLN A 267 11.59 -10.22 8.24
N CYS A 268 12.17 -9.77 9.34
CA CYS A 268 13.62 -9.76 9.53
C CYS A 268 14.00 -9.94 11.00
N ARG A 269 15.21 -10.44 11.23
CA ARG A 269 15.91 -10.32 12.50
C ARG A 269 16.77 -9.06 12.50
N TRP A 270 16.82 -8.37 13.62
CA TRP A 270 17.67 -7.19 13.78
C TRP A 270 18.13 -6.98 15.21
N ARG A 271 19.25 -6.29 15.38
CA ARG A 271 19.81 -5.88 16.68
C ARG A 271 20.44 -4.50 16.53
N SER A 272 20.28 -3.63 17.52
CA SER A 272 20.90 -2.30 17.56
C SER A 272 21.46 -2.03 18.96
N ASP A 273 22.61 -1.38 19.05
CA ASP A 273 23.19 -0.91 20.32
C ASP A 273 22.81 0.56 20.64
N GLY A 274 22.11 1.25 19.73
CA GLY A 274 21.75 2.65 19.90
C GLY A 274 20.95 3.24 18.74
N PRO A 275 21.42 3.14 17.47
CA PRO A 275 20.76 3.80 16.35
C PRO A 275 19.31 3.32 16.10
N ALA A 276 18.48 4.21 15.60
CA ALA A 276 17.13 3.88 15.16
C ALA A 276 17.15 3.07 13.87
N VAL A 277 16.28 2.06 13.78
CA VAL A 277 16.28 1.09 12.68
C VAL A 277 14.96 1.15 11.92
N LYS A 278 15.03 1.14 10.58
CA LYS A 278 13.88 1.03 9.69
C LYS A 278 14.19 0.11 8.53
N VAL A 279 13.15 -0.53 8.00
CA VAL A 279 13.22 -1.18 6.69
C VAL A 279 12.20 -0.54 5.77
N PHE A 280 12.60 -0.21 4.55
CA PHE A 280 11.65 0.24 3.53
C PHE A 280 11.52 -0.84 2.48
N ILE A 281 10.28 -1.20 2.16
CA ILE A 281 9.96 -2.03 1.01
C ILE A 281 9.42 -1.07 -0.05
N LYS A 282 10.26 -0.80 -1.05
CA LYS A 282 9.96 0.15 -2.11
C LYS A 282 9.55 -0.62 -3.35
N CYS A 283 8.39 -0.32 -3.89
CA CYS A 283 7.91 -0.90 -5.13
C CYS A 283 7.92 0.14 -6.26
N TYR A 284 8.25 -0.34 -7.45
CA TYR A 284 8.54 0.44 -8.62
C TYR A 284 7.67 0.00 -9.79
N ALA A 285 7.31 0.97 -10.61
CA ALA A 285 6.74 0.76 -11.93
C ALA A 285 7.71 1.33 -12.97
N GLU A 286 7.73 0.71 -14.15
CA GLU A 286 8.41 1.28 -15.30
C GLU A 286 7.60 2.46 -15.83
N MET A 287 8.21 3.64 -15.88
CA MET A 287 7.63 4.79 -16.54
C MET A 287 8.38 5.02 -17.85
N PRO A 288 7.78 4.71 -19.02
CA PRO A 288 8.42 5.02 -20.28
C PRO A 288 8.59 6.54 -20.42
N SER A 289 9.83 7.02 -20.47
CA SER A 289 10.10 8.42 -20.79
C SER A 289 10.32 8.61 -22.29
N GLU A 290 9.90 9.77 -22.78
CA GLU A 290 10.10 10.24 -24.16
C GLU A 290 11.59 10.34 -24.55
N TYR A 291 12.50 10.46 -23.57
CA TYR A 291 13.95 10.40 -23.76
C TYR A 291 14.46 9.04 -24.26
N ARG A 292 13.68 7.95 -24.09
CA ARG A 292 14.01 6.63 -24.63
C ARG A 292 13.94 6.60 -26.16
N LEU A 293 13.05 7.40 -26.77
CA LEU A 293 12.85 7.40 -28.22
C LEU A 293 14.01 8.02 -29.00
N GLN A 294 14.86 8.84 -28.38
CA GLN A 294 15.98 9.50 -29.07
C GLN A 294 17.26 8.65 -29.18
N GLN A 295 17.43 7.63 -28.33
CA GLN A 295 18.62 6.76 -28.41
C GLN A 295 18.44 5.54 -29.33
N ALA A 296 17.22 5.29 -29.80
CA ALA A 296 16.88 4.13 -30.63
C ALA A 296 16.59 4.48 -32.11
N ALA A 297 17.04 5.63 -32.62
CA ALA A 297 17.02 5.91 -34.05
C ALA A 297 18.36 5.51 -34.69
N PRO A 298 18.43 4.46 -35.52
CA PRO A 298 19.62 4.19 -36.30
C PRO A 298 19.70 5.20 -37.45
N GLY A 299 20.67 6.11 -37.35
CA GLY A 299 21.25 6.80 -38.50
C GLY A 299 20.58 8.10 -38.92
N ILE A 300 20.91 9.21 -38.25
CA ILE A 300 21.14 10.51 -38.91
C ILE A 300 22.27 11.21 -38.14
N LEU A 301 23.46 11.29 -38.76
CA LEU A 301 24.56 12.12 -38.25
C LEU A 301 24.20 13.61 -38.45
N PRO A 302 24.29 14.47 -37.44
CA PRO A 302 24.39 15.91 -37.67
C PRO A 302 25.80 16.22 -38.15
N ARG A 303 25.87 16.70 -39.39
CA ARG A 303 27.06 17.24 -40.04
C ARG A 303 27.45 18.56 -39.36
N GLY A 304 28.67 18.62 -38.85
CA GLY A 304 29.40 19.88 -38.67
C GLY A 304 29.44 20.47 -37.26
N SER A 305 30.42 20.04 -36.48
CA SER A 305 31.13 20.91 -35.53
C SER A 305 32.45 20.23 -35.15
N THR A 306 33.52 20.59 -35.85
CA THR A 306 34.90 20.35 -35.42
C THR A 306 35.21 21.19 -34.17
N PRO A 307 35.68 20.60 -33.06
CA PRO A 307 36.50 21.30 -32.11
C PRO A 307 37.98 21.07 -32.46
N ALA A 308 38.74 22.15 -32.47
CA ALA A 308 40.19 22.14 -32.61
C ALA A 308 40.84 21.19 -31.60
N GLN A 309 41.75 20.36 -32.08
CA GLN A 309 42.62 19.51 -31.28
C GLN A 309 43.59 20.37 -30.47
N SER A 310 43.56 20.23 -29.15
CA SER A 310 44.74 20.51 -28.30
C SER A 310 45.47 19.18 -28.07
N PRO A 311 46.76 19.04 -28.44
CA PRO A 311 47.49 17.80 -28.29
C PRO A 311 48.05 17.68 -26.87
N GLY A 312 47.68 16.62 -26.15
CA GLY A 312 48.42 16.19 -24.96
C GLY A 312 47.61 15.90 -23.71
N GLN A 313 46.74 14.89 -23.72
CA GLN A 313 46.39 14.16 -22.50
C GLN A 313 45.95 12.75 -22.89
N ARG A 314 46.80 11.77 -22.61
CA ARG A 314 46.44 10.34 -22.71
C ARG A 314 45.59 10.00 -21.50
N ASP A 315 44.28 10.00 -21.69
CA ASP A 315 43.34 9.53 -20.69
C ASP A 315 43.20 8.01 -20.80
N ASN A 316 43.83 7.27 -19.89
CA ASN A 316 43.70 5.82 -19.74
C ASN A 316 42.41 5.46 -18.99
N SER A 317 41.28 5.96 -19.47
CA SER A 317 39.96 5.53 -18.99
C SER A 317 39.46 4.36 -19.85
N PRO A 318 39.20 3.17 -19.27
CA PRO A 318 38.60 2.08 -20.03
C PRO A 318 37.20 2.50 -20.52
N PRO A 319 36.78 2.06 -21.72
CA PRO A 319 35.52 2.46 -22.29
C PRO A 319 34.37 2.01 -21.38
N ARG A 320 33.45 2.94 -21.08
CA ARG A 320 32.14 2.62 -20.49
C ARG A 320 31.48 1.58 -21.38
N SER A 321 31.57 0.33 -20.96
CA SER A 321 31.00 -0.81 -21.65
C SER A 321 29.50 -0.58 -21.78
N ALA A 322 29.07 -0.42 -23.03
CA ALA A 322 27.72 -0.75 -23.47
C ALA A 322 27.48 -2.25 -23.19
N ALA A 323 27.14 -2.57 -21.95
CA ALA A 323 26.62 -3.86 -21.52
C ALA A 323 25.11 -3.76 -21.34
N SER A 324 24.44 -3.28 -22.39
CA SER A 324 22.99 -3.37 -22.54
C SER A 324 22.70 -4.59 -23.40
N SER A 325 22.18 -5.67 -22.78
CA SER A 325 21.41 -6.79 -23.39
C SER A 325 21.58 -8.18 -22.71
N ARG A 326 22.05 -8.29 -21.47
CA ARG A 326 22.20 -9.62 -20.81
C ARG A 326 21.63 -9.83 -19.42
N SER A 327 20.82 -8.93 -18.87
CA SER A 327 20.16 -9.22 -17.60
C SER A 327 18.64 -9.12 -17.71
N GLY A 328 17.91 -10.13 -17.25
CA GLY A 328 16.46 -10.08 -17.06
C GLY A 328 16.04 -9.12 -15.93
N TYR A 329 16.86 -8.12 -15.64
CA TYR A 329 16.61 -7.06 -14.68
C TYR A 329 16.11 -5.83 -15.41
N PRO A 330 15.24 -5.02 -14.76
CA PRO A 330 14.68 -3.85 -15.40
C PRO A 330 15.73 -2.75 -15.60
N ASP A 331 15.51 -1.92 -16.61
CA ASP A 331 16.25 -0.67 -16.77
C ASP A 331 15.86 0.30 -15.64
N TRP A 332 16.70 0.32 -14.61
CA TRP A 332 16.51 1.14 -13.41
C TRP A 332 16.42 2.63 -13.68
N SER A 333 16.93 3.13 -14.82
CA SER A 333 16.82 4.56 -15.17
C SER A 333 15.37 4.99 -15.43
N GLN A 334 14.53 4.03 -15.82
CA GLN A 334 13.11 4.24 -16.14
C GLN A 334 12.18 3.79 -15.01
N MET A 335 12.73 3.19 -13.95
CA MET A 335 11.96 2.81 -12.79
C MET A 335 11.66 4.02 -11.91
N ARG A 336 10.44 4.06 -11.37
CA ARG A 336 10.02 5.07 -10.42
C ARG A 336 9.29 4.43 -9.27
N GLU A 337 9.65 4.84 -8.06
CA GLU A 337 8.97 4.38 -6.86
C GLU A 337 7.52 4.84 -6.89
N CYS A 338 6.58 3.90 -6.84
CA CYS A 338 5.14 4.16 -6.84
C CYS A 338 4.47 3.62 -5.58
N TYR A 339 5.17 2.87 -4.74
CA TYR A 339 4.66 2.42 -3.45
C TYR A 339 5.79 2.23 -2.45
N ARG A 340 5.52 2.51 -1.17
CA ARG A 340 6.45 2.31 -0.07
C ARG A 340 5.73 1.75 1.14
N SER A 341 6.23 0.64 1.67
CA SER A 341 5.91 0.20 3.02
C SER A 341 7.09 0.54 3.95
N GLN A 342 6.81 1.21 5.06
CA GLN A 342 7.80 1.60 6.06
C GLN A 342 7.64 0.74 7.32
N GLN A 343 8.64 -0.08 7.58
CA GLN A 343 8.72 -0.99 8.70
C GLN A 343 9.45 -0.29 9.84
N ASN A 344 8.73 0.08 10.89
CA ASN A 344 9.29 0.77 12.05
C ASN A 344 9.71 -0.26 13.10
N LEU A 345 10.98 -0.64 13.07
CA LEU A 345 11.53 -1.66 13.95
C LEU A 345 11.67 -1.11 15.37
N LYS A 346 11.04 -1.78 16.34
CA LYS A 346 11.08 -1.43 17.76
C LYS A 346 11.34 -2.68 18.59
N GLY A 347 12.21 -2.55 19.58
CA GLY A 347 12.60 -3.66 20.44
C GLY A 347 13.70 -3.27 21.41
N PRO A 348 13.99 -4.11 22.40
CA PRO A 348 15.14 -3.94 23.29
C PRO A 348 16.45 -3.80 22.52
N LEU A 349 17.32 -2.92 23.03
CA LEU A 349 18.68 -2.75 22.53
C LEU A 349 19.55 -3.96 22.88
N ASN A 350 20.58 -4.22 22.09
CA ASN A 350 21.59 -5.26 22.27
C ASN A 350 21.05 -6.71 22.29
N THR A 351 19.83 -6.93 21.81
CA THR A 351 19.24 -8.27 21.66
C THR A 351 18.74 -8.47 20.24
N TRP A 352 18.71 -9.73 19.78
CA TRP A 352 18.05 -10.08 18.54
C TRP A 352 16.53 -9.92 18.68
N ASN A 353 15.97 -9.07 17.83
CA ASN A 353 14.54 -8.81 17.71
C ASN A 353 14.04 -9.40 16.39
N VAL A 354 12.77 -9.82 16.35
CA VAL A 354 12.09 -10.23 15.12
C VAL A 354 11.00 -9.21 14.81
N HIS A 355 10.98 -8.68 13.60
CA HIS A 355 9.90 -7.83 13.10
C HIS A 355 9.15 -8.56 11.99
N THR A 356 7.82 -8.56 12.03
CA THR A 356 6.96 -9.16 11.00
C THR A 356 5.81 -8.20 10.69
N GLU A 357 5.56 -7.94 9.41
CA GLU A 357 4.46 -7.06 8.98
C GLU A 357 3.99 -7.43 7.57
N ASP A 358 2.69 -7.28 7.32
CA ASP A 358 2.08 -7.53 6.03
C ASP A 358 1.93 -6.22 5.24
N PHE A 359 2.14 -6.28 3.92
CA PHE A 359 2.01 -5.13 3.02
C PHE A 359 1.38 -5.54 1.69
N THR A 360 0.62 -4.61 1.08
CA THR A 360 -0.10 -4.82 -0.18
C THR A 360 0.25 -3.66 -1.12
N PRO A 361 1.19 -3.83 -2.07
CA PRO A 361 1.58 -2.76 -2.97
C PRO A 361 0.42 -2.34 -3.88
N ARG A 362 0.05 -1.07 -3.83
CA ARG A 362 -1.00 -0.44 -4.65
C ARG A 362 -0.64 1.01 -4.93
N HIS A 363 -1.00 1.52 -6.11
CA HIS A 363 -0.88 2.94 -6.41
C HIS A 363 -2.02 3.39 -7.34
N THR A 364 -2.42 4.65 -7.25
CA THR A 364 -3.61 5.17 -7.97
C THR A 364 -3.41 5.28 -9.48
N GLN A 365 -2.16 5.45 -9.92
CA GLN A 365 -1.81 5.71 -11.32
C GLN A 365 -0.91 4.65 -11.96
N TYR A 366 -0.14 3.90 -11.17
CA TYR A 366 0.94 3.06 -11.66
C TYR A 366 0.83 1.67 -11.05
N THR A 367 1.16 0.65 -11.83
CA THR A 367 1.13 -0.74 -11.33
C THR A 367 2.52 -1.11 -10.82
N PRO A 368 2.73 -1.25 -9.49
CA PRO A 368 3.98 -1.76 -8.95
C PRO A 368 4.25 -3.17 -9.48
N THR A 369 5.43 -3.38 -10.06
CA THR A 369 5.86 -4.66 -10.66
C THR A 369 7.18 -5.17 -10.09
N TRP A 370 7.99 -4.28 -9.53
CA TRP A 370 9.28 -4.61 -8.92
C TRP A 370 9.36 -4.10 -7.50
N GLY A 371 9.88 -4.89 -6.57
CA GLY A 371 10.15 -4.53 -5.18
C GLY A 371 11.65 -4.50 -4.88
N ARG A 372 12.03 -3.70 -3.87
CA ARG A 372 13.36 -3.73 -3.25
C ARG A 372 13.22 -3.59 -1.74
N VAL A 373 14.07 -4.31 -1.01
CA VAL A 373 14.28 -4.06 0.43
C VAL A 373 15.41 -3.06 0.59
N MET A 374 15.17 -2.04 1.41
CA MET A 374 16.17 -1.08 1.86
C MET A 374 16.30 -1.20 3.37
N LEU A 375 17.41 -1.75 3.84
CA LEU A 375 17.81 -1.70 5.23
C LEU A 375 18.29 -0.28 5.53
N TYR A 376 17.84 0.31 6.64
CA TYR A 376 18.16 1.68 7.00
C TYR A 376 18.39 1.85 8.50
N ALA A 377 19.45 2.55 8.87
CA ALA A 377 19.69 2.98 10.25
C ALA A 377 20.09 4.45 10.30
N TYR A 378 19.62 5.16 11.32
CA TYR A 378 19.80 6.60 11.47
C TYR A 378 19.65 7.01 12.95
N LEU A 379 19.92 8.27 13.25
CA LEU A 379 19.76 8.93 14.56
C LEU A 379 20.61 8.26 15.66
N GLY A 380 21.73 8.91 15.99
CA GLY A 380 22.75 8.40 16.92
C GLY A 380 23.92 7.68 16.26
N ALA A 381 24.90 7.29 17.08
CA ALA A 381 26.06 6.49 16.68
C ALA A 381 25.89 5.04 17.12
N GLY A 382 26.56 4.10 16.45
CA GLY A 382 26.65 2.72 16.93
C GLY A 382 26.62 1.69 15.82
N LYS A 383 26.12 0.50 16.15
CA LYS A 383 26.02 -0.66 15.29
C LYS A 383 24.58 -1.12 15.17
N VAL A 384 24.21 -1.50 13.95
CA VAL A 384 22.95 -2.17 13.65
C VAL A 384 23.25 -3.40 12.83
N GLU A 385 22.66 -4.53 13.19
CA GLU A 385 22.81 -5.80 12.50
C GLU A 385 21.46 -6.29 12.01
N PHE A 386 21.47 -6.88 10.82
CA PHE A 386 20.29 -7.44 10.16
C PHE A 386 20.58 -8.87 9.72
N ASP A 387 19.54 -9.69 9.81
CA ASP A 387 19.57 -11.08 9.36
C ASP A 387 18.17 -11.59 8.99
N ASP A 388 18.08 -12.74 8.33
CA ASP A 388 16.84 -13.43 7.95
C ASP A 388 15.80 -12.52 7.30
N VAL A 389 16.20 -11.77 6.28
CA VAL A 389 15.32 -10.91 5.50
C VAL A 389 14.44 -11.79 4.60
N VAL A 390 13.15 -11.87 4.96
CA VAL A 390 12.16 -12.71 4.28
C VAL A 390 11.03 -11.85 3.74
N ILE A 391 10.70 -12.04 2.47
CA ILE A 391 9.45 -11.57 1.87
C ILE A 391 8.78 -12.74 1.16
N LYS A 392 7.53 -13.01 1.50
CA LYS A 392 6.71 -14.03 0.82
C LYS A 392 5.37 -13.45 0.43
N MET A 393 4.85 -13.84 -0.74
CA MET A 393 3.45 -13.60 -1.06
C MET A 393 2.60 -14.51 -0.15
N ILE A 394 1.64 -13.93 0.57
CA ILE A 394 0.75 -14.66 1.48
C ILE A 394 -0.69 -14.71 0.98
N LEU A 395 -1.11 -13.74 0.15
CA LEU A 395 -2.39 -13.77 -0.54
C LEU A 395 -2.20 -13.22 -1.97
N PRO A 396 -2.72 -13.89 -3.02
CA PRO A 396 -2.70 -13.36 -4.37
C PRO A 396 -3.65 -12.15 -4.50
N ALA A 397 -3.51 -11.39 -5.59
CA ALA A 397 -4.47 -10.33 -5.90
C ALA A 397 -5.88 -10.92 -6.14
N SER A 398 -6.92 -10.27 -5.62
CA SER A 398 -8.30 -10.74 -5.73
C SER A 398 -8.78 -10.73 -7.19
N PRO A 399 -9.41 -11.80 -7.71
CA PRO A 399 -9.84 -11.91 -9.11
C PRO A 399 -10.85 -10.86 -9.61
N GLY A 400 -11.52 -10.14 -8.70
CA GLY A 400 -12.49 -9.07 -9.02
C GLY A 400 -11.88 -7.66 -9.12
N GLU A 401 -10.59 -7.49 -8.85
CA GLU A 401 -9.93 -6.20 -9.00
C GLU A 401 -9.69 -5.90 -10.47
N SER A 402 -10.73 -5.41 -11.14
CA SER A 402 -10.57 -4.74 -12.43
C SER A 402 -9.49 -3.66 -12.26
N LYS A 403 -8.55 -3.60 -13.22
CA LYS A 403 -7.55 -2.53 -13.30
C LYS A 403 -8.26 -1.21 -13.06
N LYS A 404 -7.99 -0.57 -11.91
CA LYS A 404 -8.53 0.76 -11.64
C LYS A 404 -8.16 1.63 -12.83
N ASP A 405 -9.15 2.35 -13.36
CA ASP A 405 -8.88 3.37 -14.35
C ASP A 405 -7.85 4.34 -13.73
N PRO A 406 -6.66 4.54 -14.32
CA PRO A 406 -5.59 5.29 -13.68
C PRO A 406 -6.05 6.71 -13.33
N ARG A 407 -6.32 6.96 -12.05
CA ARG A 407 -6.70 8.28 -11.57
C ARG A 407 -5.42 9.00 -11.14
N ARG A 408 -5.09 10.12 -11.78
CA ARG A 408 -4.04 11.02 -11.28
C ARG A 408 -4.40 11.41 -9.84
N SER A 409 -3.41 11.41 -8.95
CA SER A 409 -3.59 11.82 -7.55
C SER A 409 -4.38 13.13 -7.48
N MET A 410 -5.49 13.13 -6.75
CA MET A 410 -6.35 14.31 -6.53
C MET A 410 -5.70 15.35 -5.60
N GLU A 411 -4.41 15.21 -5.27
CA GLU A 411 -3.64 16.21 -4.52
C GLU A 411 -3.19 17.40 -5.37
N SER A 412 -3.31 17.35 -6.70
CA SER A 412 -3.22 18.59 -7.47
C SER A 412 -4.50 19.38 -7.29
N SER A 413 -4.40 20.56 -6.66
CA SER A 413 -5.47 21.59 -6.65
C SER A 413 -5.89 22.07 -8.05
N VAL A 414 -5.22 21.57 -9.09
CA VAL A 414 -5.43 21.89 -10.49
C VAL A 414 -6.39 20.86 -11.08
N THR A 415 -7.58 21.32 -11.46
CA THR A 415 -8.56 20.49 -12.17
C THR A 415 -8.07 20.17 -13.60
N ILE A 416 -8.58 19.10 -14.23
CA ILE A 416 -8.31 18.78 -15.66
C ILE A 416 -8.61 20.01 -16.53
N LYS A 417 -9.68 20.73 -16.20
CA LYS A 417 -10.09 21.96 -16.87
C LYS A 417 -9.03 23.07 -16.77
N GLU A 418 -8.41 23.25 -15.61
CA GLU A 418 -7.34 24.25 -15.40
C GLU A 418 -6.04 23.88 -16.13
N MET A 419 -5.74 22.59 -16.27
CA MET A 419 -4.62 22.14 -17.08
C MET A 419 -4.85 22.39 -18.56
N GLU A 420 -6.03 22.01 -19.08
CA GLU A 420 -6.41 22.26 -20.47
C GLU A 420 -6.47 23.77 -20.78
N GLU A 421 -6.94 24.60 -19.83
CA GLU A 421 -6.92 26.06 -19.95
C GLU A 421 -5.49 26.62 -19.96
N ARG A 422 -4.58 26.10 -19.14
CA ARG A 422 -3.16 26.49 -19.18
C ARG A 422 -2.45 26.08 -20.46
N GLU A 423 -2.76 24.88 -20.98
CA GLU A 423 -2.24 24.42 -22.28
C GLU A 423 -2.79 25.26 -23.43
N ARG A 424 -4.08 25.60 -23.38
CA ARG A 424 -4.69 26.49 -24.38
C ARG A 424 -4.13 27.91 -24.29
N ALA A 425 -3.82 28.39 -23.09
CA ALA A 425 -3.18 29.69 -22.87
C ALA A 425 -1.70 29.70 -23.28
N SER A 426 -0.98 28.59 -23.15
CA SER A 426 0.41 28.48 -23.59
C SER A 426 0.55 28.35 -25.11
N GLN A 427 -0.47 27.82 -25.78
CA GLN A 427 -0.56 27.73 -27.25
C GLN A 427 -1.12 29.00 -27.91
N ALA A 428 -1.66 29.95 -27.14
CA ALA A 428 -2.12 31.22 -27.69
C ALA A 428 -0.92 32.09 -28.14
N PRO A 429 -0.90 32.60 -29.38
CA PRO A 429 0.20 33.43 -29.86
C PRO A 429 0.30 34.71 -29.03
N ARG A 430 1.47 34.96 -28.43
CA ARG A 430 1.77 36.22 -27.73
C ARG A 430 1.58 37.36 -28.72
N SER A 431 0.54 38.16 -28.53
CA SER A 431 0.35 39.40 -29.28
C SER A 431 1.54 40.32 -29.02
N THR A 432 2.42 40.47 -30.00
CA THR A 432 3.45 41.51 -30.02
C THR A 432 2.77 42.86 -30.20
N GLY A 433 2.30 43.43 -29.11
CA GLY A 433 1.90 44.83 -29.04
C GLY A 433 3.15 45.70 -28.94
N LYS A 434 3.60 46.25 -30.08
CA LYS A 434 4.40 47.47 -30.11
C LYS A 434 3.50 48.63 -29.67
N GLN A 435 3.93 49.38 -28.67
CA GLN A 435 3.94 50.85 -28.69
C GLN A 435 5.21 51.32 -28.01
#